data_AF-A0A560KHI0-F1
#
_entry.id   AF-A0A560KHI0-F1
#
_cell.length_a   1.000
_cell.length_b   1.000
_cell.length_c   1.000
_cell.angle_alpha   90.00
_cell.angle_beta   90.00
_cell.angle_gamma   90.00
#
_symmetry.space_group_name_H-M   'P 1'
#
loop_
_entity.id
_entity.type
_entity.pdbx_description
1 polymer ?
#
loop_
_entity_poly.entity_id
_entity_poly.type
_entity_poly.pdbx_seq_one_letter_code
_entity_poly.pdbx_strand_id
1 'polypeptide(L)'
;MILFVVSLTLAVAFGYPLAPQMAAGSGASPVALGTATVVNIALYLTYHTLFVASGMRATPGKRFMTLVVARPDGGRVGPGIAFARIGVQELLTLPLLLMQSQAKTAPLLYLAVVLVFFVALLVNYLMVAFTDQKTAGHDRICRTRVFKTPDEGV
;
A
#
# COMPACT_ATOMS: atom_id res chain seq x y z
N MET A 1 0.83 -2.30 -12.40
CA MET A 1 0.80 -1.96 -13.85
C MET A 1 0.07 -0.65 -14.13
N ILE A 2 -1.18 -0.46 -13.73
CA ILE A 2 -1.93 0.79 -13.99
C ILE A 2 -1.24 2.03 -13.37
N LEU A 3 -0.83 1.96 -12.10
CA LEU A 3 -0.07 3.03 -11.45
C LEU A 3 1.26 3.35 -12.18
N PHE A 4 1.94 2.33 -12.70
CA PHE A 4 3.18 2.54 -13.48
C PHE A 4 2.90 3.29 -14.78
N VAL A 5 1.79 2.99 -15.47
CA VAL A 5 1.37 3.73 -16.66
C VAL A 5 1.09 5.19 -16.32
N VAL A 6 0.42 5.47 -15.19
CA VAL A 6 0.17 6.85 -14.74
C VAL A 6 1.48 7.59 -14.46
N SER A 7 2.40 6.99 -13.68
CA SER A 7 3.70 7.61 -13.42
C SER A 7 4.53 7.80 -14.70
N LEU A 8 4.42 6.89 -15.68
CA LEU A 8 5.06 7.02 -16.99
C LEU A 8 4.46 8.14 -17.84
N THR A 9 3.15 8.31 -17.85
CA THR A 9 2.52 9.42 -18.56
C THR A 9 2.92 10.76 -17.97
N LEU A 10 2.99 10.87 -16.64
CA LEU A 10 3.51 12.07 -15.97
C LEU A 10 4.98 12.30 -16.30
N ALA A 11 5.77 11.23 -16.42
CA ALA A 11 7.19 11.33 -16.77
C ALA A 11 7.39 11.89 -18.16
N VAL A 12 6.67 11.35 -19.14
CA VAL A 12 6.77 11.77 -20.54
C VAL A 12 6.20 13.17 -20.77
N ALA A 13 5.07 13.50 -20.12
CA ALA A 13 4.38 14.78 -20.35
C ALA A 13 4.95 15.95 -19.55
N PHE A 14 5.45 15.70 -18.32
CA PHE A 14 5.84 16.76 -17.37
C PHE A 14 7.26 16.59 -16.83
N GLY A 15 8.04 15.63 -17.34
CA GLY A 15 9.37 15.33 -16.82
C GLY A 15 9.36 14.73 -15.41
N TYR A 16 8.24 14.16 -14.97
CA TYR A 16 8.11 13.53 -13.65
C TYR A 16 9.10 12.36 -13.50
N PRO A 17 9.86 12.28 -12.41
CA PRO A 17 10.80 11.19 -12.23
C PRO A 17 10.13 9.84 -11.98
N LEU A 18 10.43 8.86 -12.83
CA LEU A 18 9.92 7.48 -12.76
C LEU A 18 10.38 6.69 -11.53
N ALA A 19 11.51 7.09 -10.96
CA ALA A 19 12.06 6.55 -9.73
C ALA A 19 12.41 7.71 -8.82
N PRO A 20 12.26 7.59 -7.49
CA PRO A 20 12.78 8.58 -6.57
C PRO A 20 14.28 8.75 -6.82
N GLN A 21 14.71 9.87 -7.43
CA GLN A 21 16.13 10.19 -7.47
C GLN A 21 16.53 10.55 -6.05
N MET A 22 17.38 9.72 -5.45
CA MET A 22 18.17 10.17 -4.33
C MET A 22 19.01 11.34 -4.84
N ALA A 23 18.82 12.52 -4.27
CA ALA A 23 19.64 13.67 -4.57
C ALA A 23 21.09 13.32 -4.18
N ALA A 24 21.88 12.89 -5.17
CA ALA A 24 23.31 12.69 -4.99
C ALA A 24 23.92 14.08 -4.78
N GLY A 25 24.24 14.42 -3.53
CA GLY A 25 25.18 15.50 -3.22
C GLY A 25 24.63 16.77 -2.58
N SER A 26 23.45 16.79 -1.96
CA SER A 26 23.12 17.88 -1.02
C SER A 26 23.04 17.30 0.39
N GLY A 27 23.55 18.02 1.40
CA GLY A 27 23.41 17.70 2.83
C GLY A 27 21.96 17.81 3.30
N ALA A 28 21.03 17.24 2.55
CA ALA A 28 19.62 17.21 2.85
C ALA A 28 19.38 16.39 4.12
N SER A 29 18.55 16.95 5.00
CA SER A 29 18.11 16.33 6.25
C SER A 29 17.71 14.86 6.02
N PRO A 30 18.05 13.94 6.96
CA PRO A 30 17.74 12.51 6.84
C PRO A 30 16.24 12.18 6.70
N VAL A 31 15.35 13.18 6.83
CA VAL A 31 13.88 13.02 6.81
C VAL A 31 13.23 13.73 5.61
N ALA A 32 13.99 14.34 4.70
CA ALA A 32 13.41 15.06 3.56
C ALA A 32 12.80 14.07 2.53
N LEU A 33 11.49 13.87 2.61
CA LEU A 33 10.72 13.15 1.59
C LEU A 33 10.73 13.98 0.30
N GLY A 34 11.43 13.49 -0.73
CA GLY A 34 11.44 14.14 -2.03
C GLY A 34 10.03 14.33 -2.59
N THR A 35 9.79 15.43 -3.29
CA THR A 35 8.48 15.78 -3.88
C THR A 35 7.90 14.63 -4.71
N ALA A 36 8.75 13.93 -5.47
CA ALA A 36 8.40 12.73 -6.22
C ALA A 36 7.86 11.59 -5.34
N THR A 37 8.48 11.34 -4.19
CA THR A 37 8.06 10.29 -3.25
C THR A 37 6.69 10.61 -2.68
N VAL A 38 6.46 11.87 -2.26
CA VAL A 38 5.17 12.32 -1.74
C VAL A 38 4.06 12.18 -2.80
N VAL A 39 4.34 12.58 -4.05
CA VAL A 39 3.39 12.43 -5.16
C VAL A 39 3.09 10.96 -5.44
N ASN A 40 4.09 10.07 -5.45
CA ASN A 40 3.86 8.63 -5.65
C ASN A 40 3.02 8.02 -4.52
N ILE A 41 3.31 8.38 -3.26
CA ILE A 41 2.51 7.94 -2.11
C ILE A 41 1.06 8.43 -2.25
N ALA A 42 0.86 9.70 -2.61
CA ALA A 42 -0.47 10.25 -2.82
C ALA A 42 -1.21 9.52 -3.95
N LEU A 43 -0.57 9.34 -5.11
CA LEU A 43 -1.15 8.60 -6.24
C LEU A 43 -1.52 7.17 -5.86
N TYR A 44 -0.64 6.49 -5.12
CA TYR A 44 -0.89 5.12 -4.65
C TYR A 44 -2.10 5.06 -3.69
N LEU A 45 -2.12 5.94 -2.69
CA LEU A 45 -3.22 6.04 -1.72
C LEU A 45 -4.55 6.36 -2.41
N THR A 46 -4.56 7.38 -3.27
CA THR A 46 -5.76 7.83 -4.00
C THR A 46 -6.26 6.75 -4.96
N TYR A 47 -5.36 6.12 -5.72
CA TYR A 47 -5.73 5.03 -6.61
C TYR A 47 -6.41 3.89 -5.84
N HIS A 48 -5.75 3.35 -4.81
CA HIS A 48 -6.30 2.22 -4.07
C HIS A 48 -7.60 2.58 -3.33
N THR A 49 -7.71 3.79 -2.78
CA THR A 49 -8.93 4.23 -2.09
C THR A 49 -10.11 4.36 -3.03
N LEU A 50 -9.94 5.04 -4.16
CA LEU A 50 -11.01 5.25 -5.12
C LEU A 50 -11.56 3.93 -5.63
N PHE A 51 -10.70 2.97 -6.00
CA PHE A 51 -11.15 1.67 -6.48
C PHE A 51 -11.88 0.85 -5.41
N VAL A 52 -11.39 0.84 -4.17
CA VAL A 52 -12.04 0.09 -3.07
C VAL A 52 -13.36 0.74 -2.64
N ALA A 53 -13.48 2.07 -2.68
CA ALA A 53 -14.70 2.79 -2.35
C ALA A 53 -15.75 2.78 -3.49
N SER A 54 -15.29 2.64 -4.74
CA SER A 54 -16.15 2.60 -5.92
C SER A 54 -17.07 1.37 -5.97
N GLY A 55 -17.94 1.30 -6.98
CA GLY A 55 -18.78 0.12 -7.25
C GLY A 55 -17.97 -1.15 -7.53
N MET A 56 -16.70 -1.03 -7.95
CA MET A 56 -15.81 -2.18 -8.15
C MET A 56 -15.45 -2.88 -6.84
N ARG A 57 -15.43 -2.15 -5.72
CA ARG A 57 -15.14 -2.68 -4.37
C ARG A 57 -13.80 -3.43 -4.26
N ALA A 58 -12.92 -3.28 -5.25
CA ALA A 58 -11.64 -3.96 -5.35
C ALA A 58 -10.79 -3.26 -6.40
N THR A 59 -9.47 -3.35 -6.24
CA THR A 59 -8.54 -2.93 -7.28
C THR A 59 -8.66 -3.84 -8.50
N PRO A 60 -8.44 -3.33 -9.74
CA PRO A 60 -8.58 -4.09 -10.97
C PRO A 60 -7.97 -5.50 -10.93
N GLY A 61 -6.74 -5.66 -10.42
CA GLY A 61 -6.10 -6.98 -10.29
C GLY A 61 -6.78 -7.93 -9.29
N LYS A 62 -7.34 -7.40 -8.19
CA LYS A 62 -8.13 -8.21 -7.23
C LYS A 62 -9.49 -8.57 -7.82
N ARG A 63 -10.10 -7.63 -8.55
CA ARG A 63 -11.38 -7.87 -9.23
C ARG A 63 -11.26 -8.92 -10.34
N PHE A 64 -10.11 -8.98 -11.02
CA PHE A 64 -9.80 -10.03 -11.99
C PHE A 64 -9.78 -11.43 -11.36
N MET A 65 -9.33 -11.54 -10.11
CA MET A 65 -9.39 -12.79 -9.32
C MET A 65 -10.77 -13.04 -8.68
N THR A 66 -11.82 -12.37 -9.17
CA THR A 66 -13.18 -12.38 -8.63
C THR A 66 -13.28 -11.99 -7.15
N LEU A 67 -12.32 -11.22 -6.62
CA LEU A 67 -12.33 -10.78 -5.22
C LEU A 67 -12.95 -9.39 -5.06
N VAL A 68 -13.76 -9.24 -4.01
CA VAL A 68 -14.37 -7.97 -3.59
C VAL A 68 -14.10 -7.68 -2.13
N VAL A 69 -13.92 -6.41 -1.79
CA VAL A 69 -13.71 -5.92 -0.44
C VAL A 69 -15.04 -5.36 0.06
N ALA A 70 -15.52 -5.87 1.19
CA ALA A 70 -16.75 -5.42 1.82
C ALA A 70 -16.57 -5.32 3.34
N ARG A 71 -17.55 -4.73 4.01
CA ARG A 71 -17.71 -4.86 5.46
C ARG A 71 -18.04 -6.33 5.81
N PRO A 72 -17.86 -6.76 7.06
CA PRO A 72 -18.29 -8.07 7.54
C PRO A 72 -19.76 -8.39 7.19
N ASP A 73 -20.62 -7.37 7.20
CA ASP A 73 -22.04 -7.48 6.85
C ASP A 73 -22.32 -7.57 5.34
N GLY A 74 -21.27 -7.65 4.50
CA GLY A 74 -21.38 -7.64 3.04
C GLY A 74 -21.64 -6.26 2.43
N GLY A 75 -21.80 -5.21 3.25
CA GLY A 75 -22.01 -3.82 2.83
C GLY A 75 -20.77 -3.14 2.23
N ARG A 76 -20.98 -2.06 1.45
CA ARG A 76 -19.88 -1.32 0.78
C ARG A 76 -18.92 -0.69 1.80
N VAL A 77 -17.64 -0.62 1.43
CA VAL A 77 -16.62 0.08 2.24
C VAL A 77 -16.68 1.57 1.91
N GLY A 78 -16.79 2.40 2.94
CA GLY A 78 -16.77 3.86 2.77
C GLY A 78 -15.36 4.37 2.44
N PRO A 79 -15.23 5.55 1.81
CA PRO A 79 -13.93 6.08 1.36
C PRO A 79 -12.93 6.27 2.51
N GLY A 80 -13.39 6.72 3.70
CA GLY A 80 -12.51 6.87 4.86
C GLY A 80 -11.96 5.55 5.39
N ILE A 81 -12.76 4.48 5.41
CA ILE A 81 -12.31 3.15 5.82
C ILE A 81 -11.39 2.55 4.76
N ALA A 82 -11.70 2.76 3.47
CA ALA A 82 -10.82 2.37 2.38
C ALA A 82 -9.44 3.03 2.51
N PHE A 83 -9.40 4.32 2.88
CA PHE A 83 -8.16 5.07 3.11
C PHE A 83 -7.39 4.52 4.30
N ALA A 84 -8.06 4.35 5.44
CA ALA A 84 -7.45 3.80 6.64
C ALA A 84 -6.84 2.41 6.38
N ARG A 85 -7.51 1.56 5.60
CA ARG A 85 -7.02 0.22 5.25
C ARG A 85 -5.67 0.26 4.54
N ILE A 86 -5.49 1.15 3.57
CA ILE A 86 -4.23 1.30 2.84
C ILE A 86 -3.23 2.07 3.69
N GLY A 87 -3.69 3.05 4.45
CA GLY A 87 -2.86 3.82 5.39
C GLY A 87 -2.19 2.94 6.45
N VAL A 88 -2.86 1.90 6.96
CA VAL A 88 -2.25 0.91 7.87
C VAL A 88 -1.11 0.15 7.20
N GLN A 89 -1.22 -0.15 5.91
CA GLN A 89 -0.16 -0.82 5.15
C GLN A 89 1.02 0.12 4.90
N GLU A 90 0.74 1.38 4.54
CA GLU A 90 1.78 2.39 4.33
C GLU A 90 2.50 2.76 5.63
N LEU A 91 1.77 2.89 6.73
CA LEU A 91 2.33 3.14 8.06
C LEU A 91 3.34 2.06 8.47
N LEU A 92 3.11 0.81 8.04
CA LEU A 92 4.04 -0.29 8.25
C LEU A 92 5.37 -0.06 7.50
N THR A 93 5.32 0.50 6.30
CA THR A 93 6.47 0.72 5.43
C THR A 93 7.23 2.02 5.73
N LEU A 94 6.58 3.00 6.38
CA LEU A 94 7.19 4.31 6.69
C LEU A 94 8.52 4.24 7.45
N PRO A 95 8.70 3.42 8.51
CA PRO A 95 9.98 3.32 9.20
C PRO A 95 11.12 2.91 8.26
N LEU A 96 10.84 1.98 7.34
CA LEU A 96 11.82 1.53 6.36
C LEU A 96 12.17 2.63 5.37
N LEU A 97 11.16 3.38 4.89
CA LEU A 97 11.35 4.53 3.99
C LEU A 97 12.21 5.63 4.63
N LEU A 98 11.95 5.96 5.90
CA LEU A 98 12.68 7.01 6.62
C LEU A 98 14.11 6.60 6.97
N MET A 99 14.39 5.30 7.11
CA MET A 99 15.70 4.81 7.56
C MET A 99 16.61 4.35 6.41
N GLN A 100 16.22 4.54 5.15
CA GLN A 100 17.03 4.14 3.99
C GLN A 100 18.42 4.78 3.98
N SER A 101 18.56 6.02 4.46
CA SER A 101 19.86 6.69 4.52
C SER A 101 20.82 6.06 5.54
N GLN A 102 20.28 5.39 6.57
CA GLN A 102 21.07 4.76 7.63
C GLN A 102 21.63 3.40 7.20
N ALA A 103 21.24 2.87 6.03
CA ALA A 103 21.71 1.58 5.54
C ALA A 103 23.24 1.49 5.41
N LYS A 104 23.91 2.62 5.10
CA LYS A 104 25.38 2.69 5.02
C LYS A 104 26.04 3.09 6.33
N THR A 105 25.39 3.92 7.15
CA THR A 105 25.97 4.49 8.38
C THR A 105 25.85 3.55 9.58
N ALA A 106 24.72 2.85 9.71
CA ALA A 106 24.42 1.96 10.83
C ALA A 106 23.74 0.67 10.33
N PRO A 107 24.49 -0.23 9.68
CA PRO A 107 23.93 -1.37 8.96
C PRO A 107 23.20 -2.36 9.87
N LEU A 108 23.69 -2.56 11.11
CA LEU A 108 23.03 -3.45 12.09
C LEU A 108 21.67 -2.93 12.53
N LEU A 109 21.55 -1.62 12.76
CA LEU A 109 20.30 -0.98 13.14
C LEU A 109 19.30 -0.99 11.97
N TYR A 110 19.77 -0.72 10.75
CA TYR A 110 18.93 -0.86 9.56
C TYR A 110 18.44 -2.30 9.35
N LEU A 111 19.31 -3.31 9.54
CA LEU A 111 18.93 -4.72 9.47
C LEU A 111 17.87 -5.07 10.51
N ALA A 112 18.02 -4.61 11.75
CA ALA A 112 17.02 -4.83 12.80
C ALA A 112 15.64 -4.25 12.41
N VAL A 113 15.61 -3.05 11.84
CA VAL A 113 14.37 -2.40 11.36
C VAL A 113 13.75 -3.18 10.19
N VAL A 114 14.57 -3.63 9.24
CA VAL A 114 14.15 -4.49 8.13
C VAL A 114 13.53 -5.79 8.66
N LEU A 115 14.16 -6.43 9.65
CA LEU A 115 13.64 -7.66 10.27
C LEU A 115 12.29 -7.42 10.93
N VAL A 116 12.15 -6.34 11.71
CA VAL A 116 10.87 -5.95 12.33
C VAL A 116 9.80 -5.71 11.27
N PHE A 117 10.14 -5.05 10.16
CA PHE A 117 9.23 -4.84 9.03
C PHE A 117 8.76 -6.15 8.41
N PHE A 118 9.66 -7.10 8.15
CA PHE A 118 9.29 -8.42 7.63
C PHE A 118 8.38 -9.19 8.58
N VAL A 119 8.67 -9.17 9.89
CA VAL A 119 7.81 -9.78 10.90
C VAL A 119 6.44 -9.11 10.90
N ALA A 120 6.38 -7.78 10.83
CA ALA A 120 5.12 -7.05 10.80
C ALA A 120 4.29 -7.35 9.53
N LEU A 121 4.93 -7.53 8.37
CA LEU A 121 4.27 -8.01 7.15
C LEU A 121 3.75 -9.43 7.32
N LEU A 122 4.55 -10.34 7.87
CA LEU A 122 4.12 -11.71 8.12
C LEU A 122 2.90 -11.74 9.04
N VAL A 123 2.92 -11.02 10.16
CA VAL A 123 1.75 -10.95 11.05
C VAL A 123 0.52 -10.37 10.33
N ASN A 124 0.68 -9.29 9.55
CA ASN A 124 -0.46 -8.66 8.88
C ASN A 124 -1.06 -9.48 7.74
N TYR A 125 -0.26 -10.25 7.01
CA TYR A 125 -0.73 -10.98 5.82
C TYR A 125 -0.93 -12.48 6.10
N LEU A 126 -0.06 -13.12 6.88
CA LEU A 126 -0.14 -14.56 7.19
C LEU A 126 -1.32 -14.91 8.11
N MET A 127 -1.81 -13.96 8.92
CA MET A 127 -2.99 -14.15 9.77
C MET A 127 -4.23 -14.61 8.97
N VAL A 128 -4.29 -14.32 7.66
CA VAL A 128 -5.36 -14.82 6.79
C VAL A 128 -5.42 -16.35 6.76
N ALA A 129 -4.29 -17.05 6.88
CA ALA A 129 -4.24 -18.51 6.81
C ALA A 129 -4.83 -19.16 8.08
N PHE A 130 -4.63 -18.54 9.24
CA PHE A 130 -4.95 -19.09 10.55
C PHE A 130 -6.31 -18.68 11.12
N THR A 131 -7.00 -17.74 10.47
CA THR A 131 -8.28 -17.23 10.98
C THR A 131 -9.46 -17.93 10.30
N ASP A 132 -10.49 -18.28 11.07
CA ASP A 132 -11.68 -18.97 10.53
C ASP A 132 -12.35 -18.15 9.43
N GLN A 133 -12.34 -16.83 9.59
CA GLN A 133 -12.89 -15.90 8.61
C GLN A 133 -11.94 -15.56 7.46
N LYS A 134 -10.72 -16.12 7.41
CA LYS A 134 -9.72 -15.82 6.37
C LYS A 134 -9.53 -14.30 6.18
N THR A 135 -9.32 -13.58 7.29
CA THR A 135 -9.16 -12.12 7.32
C THR A 135 -7.71 -11.75 7.62
N ALA A 136 -7.14 -10.83 6.86
CA ALA A 136 -5.81 -10.27 7.13
C ALA A 136 -5.82 -9.30 8.33
N GLY A 137 -4.65 -8.98 8.89
CA GLY A 137 -4.49 -8.08 10.05
C GLY A 137 -5.00 -6.67 9.77
N HIS A 138 -4.54 -6.06 8.68
CA HIS A 138 -5.01 -4.75 8.22
C HIS A 138 -6.53 -4.73 7.94
N ASP A 139 -7.09 -5.87 7.53
CA ASP A 139 -8.52 -6.03 7.30
C ASP A 139 -9.32 -6.03 8.61
N ARG A 140 -8.81 -6.69 9.66
CA ARG A 140 -9.44 -6.65 10.99
C ARG A 140 -9.41 -5.26 11.61
N ILE A 141 -8.28 -4.56 11.51
CA ILE A 141 -8.12 -3.19 12.05
C ILE A 141 -9.17 -2.27 11.44
N CYS A 142 -9.43 -2.37 10.14
CA CYS A 142 -10.38 -1.51 9.44
C CYS A 142 -11.80 -2.08 9.34
N ARG A 143 -12.09 -3.21 10.00
CA ARG A 143 -13.37 -3.94 9.89
C ARG A 143 -13.79 -4.12 8.43
N THR A 144 -12.86 -4.58 7.60
CA THR A 144 -13.08 -4.96 6.20
C THR A 144 -12.74 -6.43 5.99
N ARG A 145 -13.32 -7.05 4.96
CA ARG A 145 -13.05 -8.43 4.58
C ARG A 145 -13.08 -8.58 3.07
N VAL A 146 -12.25 -9.49 2.57
CA VAL A 146 -12.25 -9.88 1.16
C VAL A 146 -13.14 -11.10 0.99
N PHE A 147 -14.06 -11.02 0.05
CA PHE A 147 -14.97 -12.09 -0.32
C PHE A 147 -14.69 -12.49 -1.77
N LYS A 148 -14.92 -13.76 -2.10
CA LYS A 148 -15.07 -14.16 -3.50
C LYS A 148 -16.45 -13.67 -3.94
N THR A 149 -16.50 -12.89 -5.01
CA THR A 149 -17.75 -12.59 -5.71
C THR A 149 -18.31 -13.94 -6.16
N PRO A 150 -19.61 -14.23 -5.98
CA PRO A 150 -20.22 -15.34 -6.70
C PRO A 150 -19.84 -15.17 -8.17
N ASP A 151 -19.38 -16.25 -8.80
CA ASP A 151 -19.19 -16.24 -10.24
C ASP A 151 -20.59 -15.89 -10.80
N GLU A 152 -20.80 -14.65 -11.24
CA GLU A 152 -21.92 -14.32 -12.12
C GLU A 152 -21.68 -15.21 -13.34
N GLY A 153 -22.40 -16.32 -13.37
CA GLY A 153 -22.09 -17.47 -14.21
C GLY A 153 -22.02 -17.11 -15.68
N VAL A 154 -21.42 -18.06 -16.41
CA VAL A 154 -21.93 -18.51 -17.72
C VAL A 154 -23.44 -18.29 -17.84
#